data_AF-A0A2M7QX22-F1
#
_entry.id   AF-A0A2M7QX22-F1
#
_cell.length_a   1.000
_cell.length_b   1.000
_cell.length_c   1.000
_cell.angle_alpha   90.00
_cell.angle_beta   90.00
_cell.angle_gamma   90.00
#
_symmetry.space_group_name_H-M   'P 1'
#
loop_
_entity.id
_entity.type
_entity.pdbx_description
1 polymer ?
#
loop_
_entity_poly.entity_id
_entity_poly.type
_entity_poly.pdbx_seq_one_letter_code
_entity_poly.pdbx_strand_id
1 'polypeptide(L)'
;FWHRNKGKNQRKTLLNPGFTKRLYGFQSFSTANCAVKKETFIDASGFNSSAVHPDDLDDMELASKIAMFGQVKYCGSLVVGQSIRRSKSLIDLFMTQRRRIKSIVRIVSAHRSLKK
;
A
#
# COMPACT_ATOMS: atom_id res chain seq x y z
N PHE A 1 13.45 -3.32 26.51
CA PHE A 1 13.65 -1.86 26.70
C PHE A 1 12.53 -1.11 25.97
N TRP A 2 11.49 -0.69 26.69
CA TRP A 2 10.38 0.11 26.15
C TRP A 2 10.63 1.58 26.50
N HIS A 3 11.13 2.37 25.55
CA HIS A 3 11.17 3.83 25.71
C HIS A 3 9.84 4.44 25.24
N ARG A 4 9.05 4.92 26.20
CA ARG A 4 7.94 5.85 25.96
C ARG A 4 8.52 7.18 25.47
N ASN A 5 8.63 7.36 24.15
CA ASN A 5 8.77 8.69 23.57
C ASN A 5 7.38 9.33 23.47
N LYS A 6 7.02 10.06 24.53
CA LYS A 6 5.93 11.05 24.50
C LYS A 6 6.43 12.29 23.75
N GLY A 7 5.69 12.68 22.72
CA GLY A 7 5.73 14.03 22.16
C GLY A 7 6.74 14.25 21.03
N LYS A 8 6.22 14.23 19.80
CA LYS A 8 6.37 15.27 18.76
C LYS A 8 5.87 14.72 17.42
N ASN A 9 4.80 15.33 16.90
CA ASN A 9 4.33 15.21 15.51
C ASN A 9 4.20 13.79 14.94
N GLN A 10 3.42 12.93 15.58
CA GLN A 10 2.84 11.80 14.85
C GLN A 10 1.82 12.35 13.86
N ARG A 11 2.27 12.69 12.64
CA ARG A 11 1.36 12.89 11.51
C ARG A 11 0.58 11.60 11.36
N LYS A 12 -0.65 11.56 11.85
CA LYS A 12 -1.62 10.54 11.45
C LYS A 12 -1.68 10.60 9.93
N THR A 13 -1.18 9.58 9.25
CA THR A 13 -1.38 9.39 7.82
C THR A 13 -2.87 9.09 7.63
N LEU A 14 -3.66 10.16 7.59
CA LEU A 14 -5.09 10.19 7.35
C LEU A 14 -5.36 9.98 5.85
N LEU A 15 -4.90 8.87 5.29
CA LEU A 15 -5.61 8.35 4.14
C LEU A 15 -6.85 7.67 4.74
N ASN A 16 -7.98 8.37 4.67
CA ASN A 16 -9.28 7.78 5.02
C ASN A 16 -9.37 6.45 4.25
N PRO A 17 -9.53 5.30 4.92
CA PRO A 17 -9.55 4.01 4.24
C PRO A 17 -10.61 3.98 3.12
N GLY A 18 -11.74 4.68 3.31
CA GLY A 18 -12.76 4.85 2.27
C GLY A 18 -12.31 5.58 1.01
N PHE A 19 -11.27 6.42 1.07
CA PHE A 19 -10.77 7.19 -0.06
C PHE A 19 -10.10 6.29 -1.12
N THR A 20 -9.21 5.39 -0.70
CA THR A 20 -8.53 4.47 -1.64
C THR A 20 -9.51 3.48 -2.25
N LYS A 21 -10.46 2.97 -1.45
CA LYS A 21 -11.54 2.11 -1.94
C LYS A 21 -12.41 2.81 -2.98
N ARG A 22 -12.75 4.09 -2.80
CA ARG A 22 -13.51 4.87 -3.78
C ARG A 22 -12.71 5.15 -5.05
N LEU A 23 -11.41 5.42 -4.93
CA LEU A 23 -10.55 5.77 -6.06
C LEU A 23 -10.18 4.56 -6.92
N TYR A 24 -9.81 3.45 -6.28
CA TYR A 24 -9.25 2.28 -6.95
C TYR A 24 -10.23 1.11 -7.08
N GLY A 25 -11.32 1.11 -6.31
CA GLY A 25 -12.26 -0.01 -6.20
C GLY A 25 -11.89 -1.03 -5.12
N PHE A 26 -10.70 -0.93 -4.53
CA PHE A 26 -10.21 -1.79 -3.45
C PHE A 26 -9.48 -0.98 -2.37
N GLN A 27 -9.45 -1.54 -1.17
CA GLN A 27 -8.72 -0.95 -0.05
C GLN A 27 -7.22 -1.24 -0.18
N SER A 28 -6.44 -0.21 -0.49
CA SER A 28 -4.97 -0.32 -0.44
C SER A 28 -4.47 -0.33 1.01
N PHE A 29 -3.34 -0.99 1.25
CA PHE A 29 -2.61 -1.05 2.52
C PHE A 29 -1.10 -0.96 2.26
N SER A 30 -0.30 -0.83 3.33
CA SER A 30 1.16 -0.96 3.27
C SER A 30 1.60 -2.21 4.04
N THR A 31 2.53 -2.97 3.46
CA THR A 31 3.04 -4.23 4.05
C THR A 31 3.79 -4.00 5.34
N ALA A 32 4.43 -2.83 5.49
CA ALA A 32 5.11 -2.42 6.72
C ALA A 32 4.18 -2.36 7.94
N ASN A 33 2.87 -2.16 7.74
CA ASN A 33 1.88 -1.93 8.79
C ASN A 33 0.65 -2.84 8.63
N CYS A 34 0.83 -4.07 8.13
CA CYS A 34 -0.28 -4.99 7.93
C CYS A 34 0.02 -6.39 8.47
N ALA A 35 -1.04 -7.13 8.78
CA ALA A 35 -1.00 -8.56 8.99
C ALA A 35 -1.95 -9.21 7.98
N VAL A 36 -1.46 -10.24 7.30
CA VAL A 36 -2.22 -10.98 6.28
C VAL A 36 -2.27 -12.45 6.70
N LYS A 37 -3.46 -13.06 6.60
CA LYS A 37 -3.59 -14.51 6.82
C LYS A 37 -2.80 -15.26 5.74
N LYS A 38 -2.06 -16.30 6.14
CA LYS A 38 -1.23 -17.09 5.22
C LYS A 38 -2.03 -17.63 4.04
N GLU A 39 -3.21 -18.18 4.29
CA GLU A 39 -4.12 -18.71 3.25
C GLU A 39 -4.46 -17.64 2.21
N THR A 40 -4.92 -16.47 2.66
CA THR A 40 -5.23 -15.33 1.78
C THR A 40 -4.03 -14.85 0.97
N PHE A 41 -2.81 -14.92 1.53
CA PHE A 41 -1.59 -14.59 0.82
C PHE A 41 -1.27 -15.62 -0.29
N ILE A 42 -1.50 -16.91 -0.02
CA ILE A 42 -1.34 -18.00 -0.99
C ILE A 42 -2.39 -17.87 -2.11
N ASP A 43 -3.65 -17.62 -1.76
CA ASP A 43 -4.74 -17.43 -2.73
C ASP A 43 -4.47 -16.23 -3.65
N ALA A 44 -3.89 -15.16 -3.09
CA ALA A 44 -3.43 -14.01 -3.85
C ALA A 44 -2.14 -14.25 -4.66
N SER A 45 -1.59 -15.48 -4.66
CA SER A 45 -0.32 -15.83 -5.32
C SER A 45 0.87 -14.97 -4.89
N GLY A 46 0.82 -14.40 -3.67
CA GLY A 46 1.87 -13.57 -3.09
C GLY A 46 2.27 -12.33 -3.90
N PHE A 47 3.49 -11.85 -3.64
CA PHE A 47 4.09 -10.74 -4.37
C PHE A 47 4.52 -11.17 -5.77
N ASN A 48 4.22 -10.34 -6.77
CA ASN A 48 4.74 -10.56 -8.10
C ASN A 48 6.12 -9.91 -8.25
N SER A 49 7.16 -10.74 -8.40
CA SER A 49 8.55 -10.28 -8.58
C SER A 49 8.77 -9.44 -9.85
N SER A 50 7.94 -9.63 -10.88
CA SER A 50 7.95 -8.79 -12.09
C SER A 50 7.29 -7.43 -11.89
N ALA A 51 6.54 -7.27 -10.79
CA ALA A 51 5.92 -6.03 -10.36
C ALA A 51 6.68 -5.34 -9.21
N VAL A 52 7.85 -5.85 -8.79
CA VAL A 52 8.79 -5.20 -7.86
C VAL A 52 9.30 -3.94 -8.55
N HIS A 53 8.48 -2.92 -8.50
CA HIS A 53 8.70 -1.68 -9.22
C HIS A 53 9.63 -0.84 -8.34
N PRO A 54 10.60 -0.10 -8.90
CA PRO A 54 11.40 0.88 -8.14
C PRO A 54 10.59 2.02 -7.49
N ASP A 55 9.26 1.91 -7.55
CA ASP A 55 8.25 2.87 -7.15
C ASP A 55 7.52 2.46 -5.85
N ASP A 56 7.90 1.36 -5.19
CA ASP A 56 7.31 0.89 -3.92
C ASP A 56 5.77 0.72 -4.00
N LEU A 57 5.26 0.00 -5.01
CA LEU A 57 3.82 -0.21 -5.22
C LEU A 57 3.39 -1.67 -5.07
N ASP A 58 4.29 -2.55 -4.65
CA ASP A 58 4.07 -3.98 -4.46
C ASP A 58 2.94 -4.24 -3.45
N ASP A 59 2.86 -3.41 -2.40
CA ASP A 59 1.80 -3.43 -1.41
C ASP A 59 0.42 -3.19 -2.03
N MET A 60 0.34 -2.25 -2.98
CA MET A 60 -0.90 -1.89 -3.66
C MET A 60 -1.31 -2.97 -4.66
N GLU A 61 -0.34 -3.61 -5.32
CA GLU A 61 -0.58 -4.75 -6.20
C GLU A 61 -1.14 -5.94 -5.40
N LEU A 62 -0.50 -6.30 -4.30
CA LEU A 62 -0.97 -7.36 -3.42
C LEU A 62 -2.36 -7.03 -2.86
N ALA A 63 -2.61 -5.78 -2.46
CA ALA A 63 -3.92 -5.35 -1.98
C ALA A 63 -5.02 -5.53 -3.03
N SER A 64 -4.72 -5.28 -4.30
CA SER A 64 -5.67 -5.48 -5.40
C SER A 64 -6.05 -6.95 -5.60
N LYS A 65 -5.10 -7.87 -5.42
CA LYS A 65 -5.35 -9.32 -5.49
C LYS A 65 -6.10 -9.83 -4.28
N ILE A 66 -5.70 -9.43 -3.08
CA ILE A 66 -6.38 -9.83 -1.83
C ILE A 66 -7.83 -9.37 -1.85
N ALA A 67 -8.12 -8.20 -2.42
CA ALA A 67 -9.49 -7.70 -2.56
C ALA A 67 -10.42 -8.58 -3.42
N MET A 68 -9.88 -9.52 -4.20
CA MET A 68 -10.67 -10.51 -4.95
C MET A 68 -11.20 -11.63 -4.06
N PHE A 69 -10.48 -11.98 -2.98
CA PHE A 69 -10.76 -13.16 -2.16
C PHE A 69 -11.13 -12.81 -0.71
N GLY A 70 -10.76 -11.61 -0.25
CA GLY A 70 -10.87 -11.23 1.14
C GLY A 70 -11.11 -9.74 1.36
N GLN A 71 -11.50 -9.42 2.59
CA GLN A 71 -11.71 -8.05 3.02
C GLN A 71 -10.49 -7.53 3.78
N VAL A 72 -9.95 -6.39 3.34
CA VAL A 72 -8.96 -5.63 4.11
C VAL A 72 -9.68 -4.80 5.17
N LYS A 73 -9.36 -5.01 6.44
CA LYS A 73 -9.89 -4.23 7.58
C LYS A 73 -8.80 -3.31 8.12
N TYR A 74 -9.17 -2.06 8.40
CA TYR A 74 -8.26 -1.07 8.97
C TYR A 74 -8.38 -1.07 10.50
N CYS A 75 -7.24 -1.14 11.19
CA CYS A 75 -7.16 -1.05 12.65
C CYS A 75 -6.41 0.23 13.06
N GLY A 76 -7.14 1.23 13.57
CA GLY A 76 -6.56 2.54 13.91
C GLY A 76 -5.73 2.60 15.20
N SER A 77 -5.68 1.51 15.96
CA SER A 77 -4.89 1.43 17.20
C SER A 77 -3.42 1.05 16.96
N LEU A 78 -3.09 0.57 15.76
CA LEU A 78 -1.74 0.14 15.41
C LEU A 78 -0.91 1.35 14.96
N VAL A 79 -0.01 1.81 15.82
CA VAL A 79 0.90 2.92 15.53
C VAL A 79 2.26 2.34 15.16
N VAL A 80 2.66 2.49 13.90
CA VAL A 80 4.01 2.14 13.44
C VAL A 80 4.77 3.42 13.13
N GLY A 81 5.93 3.58 13.77
CA GLY A 81 6.83 4.69 13.47
C GLY A 81 7.49 4.48 12.11
N GLN A 82 7.23 5.39 11.16
CA GLN A 82 7.94 5.38 9.89
C GLN A 82 9.25 6.16 10.01
N SER A 83 10.35 5.57 9.55
CA SER A 83 11.62 6.27 9.38
C SER A 83 11.61 6.93 8.00
N ILE A 84 11.63 8.27 7.95
CA ILE A 84 11.78 9.01 6.70
C ILE A 84 13.27 8.94 6.32
N ARG A 85 13.68 7.84 5.69
CA ARG A 85 14.98 7.74 5.03
C ARG A 85 14.77 7.83 3.52
N ARG A 86 15.07 9.02 2.99
CA ARG A 86 15.48 9.37 1.62
C ARG A 86 14.79 10.66 1.17
N SER A 87 15.46 11.79 1.37
CA SER A 87 15.20 13.00 0.58
C SER A 87 15.68 12.72 -0.85
N LYS A 88 14.75 12.57 -1.80
CA LYS A 88 15.07 12.55 -3.24
C LYS A 88 15.11 14.00 -3.75
N SER A 89 15.90 14.27 -4.78
CA SER A 89 15.86 15.57 -5.46
C SER A 89 14.46 15.83 -6.04
N LEU A 90 14.06 17.09 -6.25
CA LEU A 90 12.74 17.43 -6.82
C LEU A 90 12.54 16.75 -8.19
N ILE A 91 13.59 16.69 -9.01
CA ILE A 91 13.55 16.09 -10.35
C ILE A 91 13.30 14.57 -10.26
N ASP A 92 14.03 13.89 -9.37
CA ASP A 92 13.81 12.45 -9.13
C ASP A 92 12.40 12.18 -8.59
N LEU A 93 11.87 13.10 -7.79
CA LEU A 93 10.52 13.00 -7.25
C LEU A 93 9.48 13.06 -8.38
N PHE A 94 9.59 13.99 -9.33
CA PHE A 94 8.68 14.06 -10.48
C PHE A 94 8.77 12.82 -11.37
N MET A 95 9.98 12.35 -11.69
CA MET A 95 10.16 11.15 -12.51
C MET A 95 9.62 9.89 -11.82
N THR A 96 9.85 9.76 -10.51
CA THR A 96 9.28 8.67 -9.70
C THR A 96 7.76 8.75 -9.68
N GLN A 97 7.18 9.94 -9.49
CA GLN A 97 5.72 10.11 -9.46
C GLN A 97 5.06 9.76 -10.81
N ARG A 98 5.68 10.14 -11.94
CA ARG A 98 5.15 9.78 -13.26
C ARG A 98 5.12 8.26 -13.47
N ARG A 99 6.19 7.55 -13.07
CA ARG A 99 6.25 6.08 -13.15
C ARG A 99 5.23 5.43 -12.22
N ARG A 100 5.11 5.93 -10.98
CA ARG A 100 4.08 5.53 -10.01
C ARG A 100 2.67 5.61 -10.57
N ILE A 101 2.29 6.74 -11.18
CA ILE A 101 0.95 6.92 -11.75
C ILE A 101 0.68 5.86 -12.82
N LYS A 102 1.64 5.61 -13.71
CA LYS A 102 1.50 4.59 -14.76
C LYS A 102 1.28 3.18 -14.18
N SER A 103 2.02 2.84 -13.12
CA SER A 103 1.88 1.56 -12.43
C SER A 103 0.55 1.44 -11.69
N ILE A 104 0.10 2.51 -11.02
CA ILE A 104 -1.24 2.57 -10.39
C ILE A 104 -2.33 2.31 -11.43
N VAL A 105 -2.28 2.97 -12.58
CA VAL A 105 -3.27 2.79 -13.66
C VAL A 105 -3.29 1.34 -14.14
N ARG A 106 -2.12 0.71 -14.32
CA ARG A 106 -2.02 -0.71 -14.71
C ARG A 106 -2.66 -1.63 -13.67
N ILE A 107 -2.34 -1.46 -12.39
CA ILE A 107 -2.89 -2.27 -11.29
C ILE A 107 -4.41 -2.13 -11.23
N VAL A 108 -4.93 -0.90 -11.27
CA VAL A 108 -6.38 -0.65 -11.22
C VAL A 108 -7.09 -1.23 -12.44
N SER A 109 -6.50 -1.11 -13.64
CA SER A 109 -7.06 -1.70 -14.86
C SER A 109 -7.11 -3.23 -14.77
N ALA A 110 -6.03 -3.87 -14.31
CA ALA A 110 -5.96 -5.32 -14.12
C ALA A 110 -6.97 -5.82 -13.07
N HIS A 111 -7.11 -5.08 -11.96
CA HIS A 111 -8.12 -5.40 -10.95
C HIS A 111 -9.55 -5.32 -11.51
N ARG A 112 -9.85 -4.31 -12.32
CA ARG A 112 -11.17 -4.17 -12.96
C ARG A 112 -11.46 -5.29 -13.97
N SER A 113 -10.46 -5.75 -14.72
CA SER A 113 -10.65 -6.88 -15.65
C SER A 113 -10.89 -8.20 -14.94
N LEU A 114 -10.28 -8.41 -13.76
CA LEU A 114 -10.47 -9.63 -12.96
C LEU A 114 -11.83 -9.70 -12.26
N LYS A 115 -12.50 -8.55 -12.08
CA LYS A 115 -13.81 -8.44 -11.42
C LYS A 115 -15.00 -8.65 -12.37
N LYS A 116 -14.77 -8.56 -13.69
CA LYS A 116 -15.79 -8.89 -14.71
C LYS A 116 -15.83 -10.39 -14.93
#